data_AF-A0AAJ7WJS6-F1
#
_entry.id   AF-A0AAJ7WJS6-F1
#
_cell.length_a   1.000
_cell.length_b   1.000
_cell.length_c   1.000
_cell.angle_alpha   90.00
_cell.angle_beta   90.00
_cell.angle_gamma   90.00
#
_symmetry.space_group_name_H-M   'P 1'
#
loop_
_entity.id
_entity.type
_entity.pdbx_description
1 polymer ?
#
loop_
_entity_poly.entity_id
_entity_poly.type
_entity_poly.pdbx_seq_one_letter_code
_entity_poly.pdbx_strand_id
1 'polypeptide(L)'
;MTSPRAPPCDHAHTSLTPLSPAVTRGSSPPPVTSQRQEVTQAVDPATAALVNYSSSSSSSSSSSSSSSSPPPWPFLRNPDILVGENDLTCLSHLHEAAVLHNLRVRYSECGHIYTYCGIVLVAINPYMDVPLYGQDVVDAYSGQGAGHLDPHVFAVADDAYRQMARDARCQSIVVSGESGAGKTVSARHVMRFFASVGGGHAHMEEKVLASNPVMEAIGNAKT
;
A
#
# COMPACT_ATOMS: atom_id res chain seq x y z
N MET A 1 65.56 -15.57 33.84
CA MET A 1 65.26 -14.30 33.18
C MET A 1 63.75 -14.04 33.32
N THR A 2 63.16 -13.98 34.52
CA THR A 2 63.05 -12.80 35.43
C THR A 2 62.69 -11.50 34.73
N SER A 3 61.39 -11.18 34.70
CA SER A 3 60.88 -9.80 34.62
C SER A 3 59.63 -9.66 35.49
N PRO A 4 59.38 -8.51 36.14
CA PRO A 4 58.64 -8.45 37.40
C PRO A 4 57.33 -7.63 37.39
N ARG A 5 56.43 -8.06 38.28
CA ARG A 5 55.63 -7.30 39.29
C ARG A 5 54.93 -5.98 38.93
N ALA A 6 53.61 -5.99 39.19
CA ALA A 6 52.65 -4.89 39.15
C ALA A 6 52.87 -3.76 40.18
N PRO A 7 52.24 -2.57 39.98
CA PRO A 7 51.89 -1.63 41.04
C PRO A 7 50.40 -1.70 41.48
N PRO A 8 50.06 -1.33 42.73
CA PRO A 8 48.69 -1.33 43.27
C PRO A 8 48.08 0.09 43.31
N CYS A 9 46.76 0.23 43.13
CA CYS A 9 46.02 1.44 43.50
C CYS A 9 44.63 1.10 44.06
N ASP A 10 44.59 1.10 45.39
CA ASP A 10 43.59 1.62 46.33
C ASP A 10 42.07 1.44 46.14
N HIS A 11 41.54 0.85 47.20
CA HIS A 11 40.16 0.89 47.66
C HIS A 11 39.67 2.33 47.89
N ALA A 12 38.49 2.66 47.36
CA ALA A 12 37.60 3.63 47.98
C ALA A 12 36.19 3.04 48.06
N HIS A 13 35.89 2.48 49.23
CA HIS A 13 34.54 2.38 49.74
C HIS A 13 34.06 3.79 50.08
N THR A 14 32.94 4.26 49.52
CA THR A 14 32.00 5.06 50.31
C THR A 14 30.59 4.88 49.76
N SER A 15 29.72 4.56 50.70
CA SER A 15 28.33 4.17 50.58
C SER A 15 27.40 5.30 51.02
N LEU A 16 26.11 5.18 50.65
CA LEU A 16 24.92 5.84 51.26
C LEU A 16 24.74 7.33 50.89
N THR A 17 23.56 7.89 50.59
CA THR A 17 22.13 7.51 50.65
C THR A 17 21.30 8.66 50.02
N PRO A 18 19.98 8.50 49.81
CA PRO A 18 19.18 9.27 48.86
C PRO A 18 18.54 10.54 49.47
N LEU A 19 18.16 11.48 48.62
CA LEU A 19 17.21 12.55 48.96
C LEU A 19 15.91 12.33 48.17
N SER A 20 14.84 12.07 48.92
CA SER A 20 13.45 11.99 48.46
C SER A 20 12.82 13.40 48.33
N PRO A 21 11.51 13.56 48.13
CA PRO A 21 10.94 14.08 46.88
C PRO A 21 10.37 15.49 47.02
N ALA A 22 10.56 16.34 46.00
CA ALA A 22 9.87 17.62 45.92
C ALA A 22 8.44 17.42 45.41
N VAL A 23 7.47 17.45 46.33
CA VAL A 23 6.07 17.75 46.07
C VAL A 23 5.99 19.15 45.46
N THR A 24 5.47 19.28 44.24
CA THR A 24 4.99 20.57 43.73
C THR A 24 3.57 20.42 43.23
N ARG A 25 2.74 21.34 43.72
CA ARG A 25 1.29 21.40 43.62
C ARG A 25 0.82 21.51 42.17
N GLY A 26 -0.36 20.95 41.92
CA GLY A 26 -1.01 20.94 40.62
C GLY A 26 -1.23 22.33 40.02
N SER A 27 -0.95 22.42 38.73
CA SER A 27 -1.48 23.43 37.82
C SER A 27 -2.25 22.69 36.73
N SER A 28 -3.57 22.87 36.74
CA SER A 28 -4.50 22.42 35.70
C SER A 28 -4.07 22.92 34.30
N PRO A 29 -4.11 22.09 33.25
CA PRO A 29 -3.94 22.58 31.89
C PRO A 29 -5.22 23.31 31.42
N PRO A 30 -5.11 24.42 30.66
CA PRO A 30 -6.26 25.07 30.05
C PRO A 30 -6.87 24.20 28.93
N PRO A 31 -8.19 24.34 28.65
CA PRO A 31 -8.85 23.53 27.64
C PRO A 31 -8.37 23.88 26.24
N VAL A 32 -7.88 22.87 25.51
CA VAL A 32 -7.62 22.95 24.07
C VAL A 32 -8.96 23.07 23.37
N THR A 33 -9.28 24.26 22.88
CA THR A 33 -10.41 24.48 21.97
C THR A 33 -10.13 23.68 20.69
N SER A 34 -10.82 22.55 20.53
CA SER A 34 -10.77 21.73 19.34
C SER A 34 -11.47 22.46 18.19
N GLN A 35 -10.74 23.37 17.55
CA GLN A 35 -11.06 23.85 16.21
C GLN A 35 -10.81 22.66 15.28
N ARG A 36 -11.89 21.97 14.93
CA ARG A 36 -11.96 21.01 13.82
C ARG A 36 -11.69 21.79 12.53
N GLN A 37 -10.42 22.05 12.24
CA GLN A 37 -10.02 22.38 10.88
C GLN A 37 -10.13 21.09 10.07
N GLU A 38 -11.17 21.03 9.25
CA GLU A 38 -11.17 20.16 8.07
C GLU A 38 -9.91 20.50 7.27
N VAL A 39 -8.92 19.63 7.36
CA VAL A 39 -7.76 19.66 6.47
C VAL A 39 -8.24 19.10 5.14
N THR A 40 -8.91 19.93 4.34
CA THR A 40 -8.94 19.75 2.88
C THR A 40 -7.57 20.19 2.36
N GLN A 41 -6.56 19.32 2.54
CA GLN A 41 -5.28 19.51 1.87
C GLN A 41 -5.44 19.12 0.40
N ALA A 42 -5.06 20.05 -0.47
CA ALA A 42 -4.84 19.83 -1.88
C ALA A 42 -3.96 18.59 -2.08
N VAL A 43 -4.45 17.61 -2.85
CA VAL A 43 -3.75 16.35 -3.12
C VAL A 43 -2.96 16.52 -4.41
N ASP A 44 -1.67 16.85 -4.25
CA ASP A 44 -0.65 16.94 -5.30
C ASP A 44 -0.04 15.53 -5.61
N PRO A 45 0.68 15.33 -6.74
CA PRO A 45 0.65 14.09 -7.56
C PRO A 45 1.41 12.86 -7.03
N ALA A 46 1.74 12.76 -5.75
CA ALA A 46 2.42 11.60 -5.16
C ALA A 46 1.43 10.58 -4.53
N THR A 47 0.29 10.35 -5.19
CA THR A 47 -0.70 9.36 -4.77
C THR A 47 -0.58 8.11 -5.63
N ALA A 48 -0.08 7.04 -5.01
CA ALA A 48 -0.18 5.70 -5.57
C ALA A 48 -1.64 5.21 -5.46
N ALA A 49 -2.29 4.97 -6.59
CA ALA A 49 -3.67 4.50 -6.63
C ALA A 49 -3.73 3.01 -6.99
N LEU A 50 -4.34 2.22 -6.10
CA LEU A 50 -4.70 0.83 -6.34
C LEU A 50 -6.21 0.77 -6.64
N VAL A 51 -6.58 0.37 -7.84
CA VAL A 51 -7.97 0.13 -8.23
C VAL A 51 -8.19 -1.36 -8.32
N ASN A 52 -9.11 -1.88 -7.50
CA ASN A 52 -9.44 -3.29 -7.49
C ASN A 52 -10.77 -3.50 -8.22
N TYR A 53 -10.73 -4.29 -9.28
CA TYR A 53 -11.84 -4.60 -10.17
C TYR A 53 -12.31 -6.03 -9.92
N SER A 54 -13.57 -6.20 -9.53
CA SER A 54 -14.23 -7.51 -9.48
C SER A 54 -15.20 -7.63 -10.64
N SER A 55 -15.18 -8.79 -11.31
CA SER A 55 -16.20 -9.15 -12.30
C SER A 55 -17.51 -9.45 -11.57
N SER A 56 -18.27 -8.41 -11.26
CA SER A 56 -19.63 -8.50 -10.76
C SER A 56 -20.57 -8.00 -11.85
N SER A 57 -21.40 -8.88 -12.40
CA SER A 57 -22.56 -8.48 -13.19
C SER A 57 -23.59 -7.85 -12.26
N SER A 58 -23.40 -6.57 -11.96
CA SER A 58 -24.37 -5.74 -11.25
C SER A 58 -25.23 -5.01 -12.28
N SER A 59 -26.47 -5.47 -12.43
CA SER A 59 -27.52 -4.71 -13.12
C SER A 59 -27.90 -3.51 -12.26
N SER A 60 -27.11 -2.44 -12.35
CA SER A 60 -27.41 -1.15 -11.75
C SER A 60 -28.12 -0.28 -12.78
N SER A 61 -29.45 -0.26 -12.70
CA SER A 61 -30.29 0.75 -13.34
C SER A 61 -29.97 2.12 -12.71
N SER A 62 -29.01 2.82 -13.28
CA SER A 62 -28.71 4.21 -12.97
C SER A 62 -29.39 5.09 -14.01
N SER A 63 -30.53 5.67 -13.62
CA SER A 63 -31.15 6.76 -14.36
C SER A 63 -30.25 7.99 -14.28
N SER A 64 -29.37 8.15 -15.27
CA SER A 64 -28.64 9.40 -15.50
C SER A 64 -29.23 10.08 -16.73
N SER A 65 -29.94 11.17 -16.49
CA SER A 65 -30.31 12.12 -17.53
C SER A 65 -29.05 12.83 -18.01
N SER A 66 -28.58 12.49 -19.21
CA SER A 66 -27.70 13.37 -19.99
C SER A 66 -27.96 13.21 -21.48
N SER A 67 -27.90 14.35 -22.15
CA SER A 67 -28.31 14.69 -23.51
C SER A 67 -27.94 13.67 -24.61
N SER A 68 -28.90 13.49 -25.52
CA SER A 68 -28.85 12.77 -26.78
C SER A 68 -27.70 13.18 -27.71
N SER A 69 -26.75 12.28 -27.96
CA SER A 69 -26.09 12.13 -29.27
C SER A 69 -25.61 10.69 -29.44
N PRO A 70 -25.83 10.03 -30.59
CA PRO A 70 -25.29 8.70 -30.84
C PRO A 70 -23.76 8.77 -30.94
N PRO A 71 -23.00 7.78 -30.43
CA PRO A 71 -21.55 7.75 -30.63
C PRO A 71 -21.25 7.66 -32.12
N PRO A 72 -20.33 8.49 -32.66
CA PRO A 72 -19.97 8.42 -34.06
C PRO A 72 -18.97 7.27 -34.19
N TRP A 73 -19.39 6.17 -34.84
CA TRP A 73 -18.56 5.04 -35.26
C TRP A 73 -18.17 4.02 -34.17
N PRO A 74 -18.02 2.72 -34.53
CA PRO A 74 -17.54 1.70 -33.61
C PRO A 74 -16.08 1.96 -33.21
N PHE A 75 -15.74 1.61 -31.96
CA PHE A 75 -14.37 1.73 -31.47
C PHE A 75 -13.39 0.88 -32.30
N LEU A 76 -12.24 1.46 -32.62
CA LEU A 76 -11.17 0.77 -33.34
C LEU A 76 -10.49 -0.24 -32.42
N ARG A 77 -10.22 -1.44 -32.93
CA ARG A 77 -9.53 -2.48 -32.16
C ARG A 77 -8.02 -2.27 -32.25
N ASN A 78 -7.33 -2.39 -31.12
CA ASN A 78 -5.86 -2.44 -31.09
C ASN A 78 -5.36 -3.71 -31.82
N PRO A 79 -4.19 -3.63 -32.49
CA PRO A 79 -3.59 -4.81 -33.10
C PRO A 79 -3.25 -5.86 -32.04
N ASP A 80 -3.36 -7.15 -32.39
CA ASP A 80 -3.21 -8.26 -31.44
C ASP A 80 -1.81 -8.31 -30.80
N ILE A 81 -0.79 -7.73 -31.44
CA ILE A 81 0.57 -7.60 -30.89
C ILE A 81 0.67 -6.73 -29.62
N LEU A 82 -0.29 -5.84 -29.39
CA LEU A 82 -0.32 -4.95 -28.23
C LEU A 82 -1.29 -5.46 -27.15
N VAL A 83 -1.95 -6.60 -27.39
CA VAL A 83 -2.90 -7.17 -26.45
C VAL A 83 -2.15 -8.00 -25.42
N GLY A 84 -2.46 -7.79 -24.14
CA GLY A 84 -1.83 -8.50 -23.03
C GLY A 84 -0.65 -7.77 -22.39
N GLU A 85 -0.34 -6.55 -22.83
CA GLU A 85 0.74 -5.73 -22.28
C GLU A 85 0.58 -5.45 -20.78
N ASN A 86 1.73 -5.27 -20.11
CA ASN A 86 1.77 -4.99 -18.67
C ASN A 86 1.27 -3.59 -18.31
N ASP A 87 1.42 -2.62 -19.22
CA ASP A 87 0.91 -1.27 -19.08
C ASP A 87 -0.03 -0.91 -20.23
N LEU A 88 -1.25 -0.49 -19.86
CA LEU A 88 -2.28 -0.08 -20.81
C LEU A 88 -1.92 1.24 -21.53
N THR A 89 -0.95 2.02 -21.03
CA THR A 89 -0.48 3.22 -21.74
C THR A 89 0.24 2.91 -23.05
N CYS A 90 0.69 1.65 -23.24
CA CYS A 90 1.33 1.20 -24.48
C CYS A 90 0.33 0.95 -25.63
N LEU A 91 -0.97 0.96 -25.35
CA LEU A 91 -2.01 0.74 -26.36
C LEU A 91 -2.16 1.96 -27.29
N SER A 92 -2.35 1.72 -28.59
CA SER A 92 -2.58 2.79 -29.56
C SER A 92 -3.94 3.48 -29.39
N HIS A 93 -4.97 2.71 -29.03
CA HIS A 93 -6.33 3.17 -28.79
C HIS A 93 -6.73 2.83 -27.34
N LEU A 94 -6.82 3.86 -26.49
CA LEU A 94 -7.21 3.71 -25.09
C LEU A 94 -8.67 4.14 -24.90
N HIS A 95 -9.59 3.19 -25.10
CA HIS A 95 -11.01 3.34 -24.80
C HIS A 95 -11.48 2.18 -23.90
N GLU A 96 -12.65 2.33 -23.27
CA GLU A 96 -13.19 1.36 -22.31
C GLU A 96 -13.18 -0.08 -22.84
N ALA A 97 -13.64 -0.30 -24.07
CA ALA A 97 -13.66 -1.63 -24.67
C ALA A 97 -12.24 -2.24 -24.87
N ALA A 98 -11.22 -1.43 -25.15
CA ALA A 98 -9.84 -1.90 -25.31
C ALA A 98 -9.20 -2.26 -23.97
N VAL A 99 -9.48 -1.46 -22.94
CA VAL A 99 -9.06 -1.74 -21.56
C VAL A 99 -9.69 -3.05 -21.09
N LEU A 100 -11.01 -3.18 -21.23
CA LEU A 100 -11.74 -4.39 -20.85
C LEU A 100 -11.22 -5.63 -21.59
N HIS A 101 -10.95 -5.51 -22.89
CA HIS A 101 -10.40 -6.62 -23.67
C HIS A 101 -9.00 -7.04 -23.17
N ASN A 102 -8.11 -6.08 -22.91
CA ASN A 102 -6.77 -6.38 -22.37
C ASN A 102 -6.83 -7.04 -21.00
N LEU A 103 -7.63 -6.48 -20.09
CA LEU A 103 -7.81 -7.05 -18.75
C LEU A 103 -8.37 -8.47 -18.81
N ARG A 104 -9.33 -8.72 -19.71
CA ARG A 104 -9.90 -10.07 -19.93
C ARG A 104 -8.84 -11.06 -20.41
N VAL A 105 -8.05 -10.69 -21.42
CA VAL A 105 -7.00 -11.55 -21.97
C VAL A 105 -5.93 -11.83 -20.90
N ARG A 106 -5.44 -10.81 -20.20
CA ARG A 106 -4.45 -10.98 -19.12
C ARG A 106 -4.96 -11.89 -18.00
N TYR A 107 -6.22 -11.73 -17.60
CA TYR A 107 -6.81 -12.55 -16.55
C TYR A 107 -7.07 -13.99 -17.00
N SER A 108 -7.67 -14.17 -18.18
CA SER A 108 -8.17 -15.49 -18.63
C SER A 108 -7.10 -16.34 -19.31
N GLU A 109 -6.20 -15.73 -20.07
CA GLU A 109 -5.22 -16.43 -20.90
C GLU A 109 -3.84 -16.47 -20.22
N CYS A 110 -3.44 -15.40 -19.55
CA CYS A 110 -2.12 -15.30 -18.92
C CYS A 110 -2.14 -15.56 -17.39
N GLY A 111 -3.31 -15.50 -16.75
CA GLY A 111 -3.43 -15.66 -15.29
C GLY A 111 -2.83 -14.48 -14.49
N HIS A 112 -2.67 -13.31 -15.13
CA HIS A 112 -2.14 -12.12 -14.47
C HIS A 112 -3.28 -11.28 -13.87
N ILE A 113 -3.22 -11.07 -12.55
CA ILE A 113 -4.22 -10.33 -11.80
C ILE A 113 -3.92 -8.82 -11.69
N TYR A 114 -2.68 -8.42 -11.99
CA TYR A 114 -2.23 -7.04 -11.87
C TYR A 114 -1.87 -6.48 -13.24
N THR A 115 -2.27 -5.24 -13.50
CA THR A 115 -1.99 -4.52 -14.75
C THR A 115 -1.79 -3.03 -14.46
N TYR A 116 -0.78 -2.41 -15.04
CA TYR A 116 -0.61 -0.97 -14.95
C TYR A 116 -1.57 -0.24 -15.88
N CYS A 117 -2.11 0.88 -15.39
CA CYS A 117 -2.88 1.84 -16.15
C CYS A 117 -2.29 3.21 -15.83
N GLY A 118 -1.12 3.49 -16.41
CA GLY A 118 -0.33 4.68 -16.09
C GLY A 118 0.04 4.72 -14.61
N ILE A 119 -0.44 5.75 -13.90
CA ILE A 119 -0.15 5.93 -12.45
C ILE A 119 -0.99 5.00 -11.54
N VAL A 120 -1.97 4.30 -12.10
CA VAL A 120 -2.89 3.43 -11.35
C VAL A 120 -2.50 1.97 -11.56
N LEU A 121 -2.51 1.18 -10.49
CA LEU A 121 -2.46 -0.28 -10.60
C LEU A 121 -3.87 -0.85 -10.56
N VAL A 122 -4.25 -1.56 -11.63
CA VAL A 122 -5.48 -2.34 -11.69
C VAL A 122 -5.20 -3.73 -11.14
N ALA A 123 -5.94 -4.12 -10.11
CA ALA A 123 -5.93 -5.46 -9.53
C ALA A 123 -7.28 -6.15 -9.84
N ILE A 124 -7.26 -7.43 -10.18
CA ILE A 124 -8.46 -8.24 -10.39
C ILE A 124 -8.45 -9.36 -9.36
N ASN A 125 -9.52 -9.47 -8.56
CA ASN A 125 -9.60 -10.52 -7.54
C ASN A 125 -9.81 -11.90 -8.18
N PRO A 126 -8.88 -12.86 -8.04
CA PRO A 126 -9.03 -14.21 -8.59
C PRO A 126 -9.95 -15.11 -7.75
N TYR A 127 -10.39 -14.68 -6.57
CA TYR A 127 -11.17 -15.48 -5.60
C TYR A 127 -10.55 -16.82 -5.20
N MET A 128 -9.25 -16.98 -5.44
CA MET A 128 -8.45 -18.14 -5.08
C MET A 128 -7.07 -17.67 -4.62
N ASP A 129 -6.42 -18.49 -3.80
CA ASP A 129 -5.06 -18.21 -3.37
C ASP A 129 -4.08 -18.38 -4.55
N VAL A 130 -3.28 -17.35 -4.77
CA VAL A 130 -2.25 -17.31 -5.82
C VAL A 130 -0.87 -17.21 -5.17
N PRO A 131 0.14 -17.96 -5.65
CA PRO A 131 1.48 -17.97 -5.07
C PRO A 131 2.31 -16.73 -5.49
N LEU A 132 1.74 -15.53 -5.34
CA LEU A 132 2.35 -14.25 -5.76
C LEU A 132 2.83 -13.40 -4.57
N TYR A 133 2.56 -13.85 -3.34
CA TYR A 133 2.82 -13.07 -2.11
C TYR A 133 3.84 -13.74 -1.18
N GLY A 134 4.72 -14.55 -1.75
CA GLY A 134 5.84 -15.17 -1.05
C GLY A 134 6.88 -14.15 -0.59
N GLN A 135 7.71 -14.54 0.37
CA GLN A 135 8.78 -13.67 0.88
C GLN A 135 9.86 -13.42 -0.19
N ASP A 136 10.12 -14.43 -1.00
CA ASP A 136 10.96 -14.37 -2.20
C ASP A 136 10.50 -13.26 -3.17
N VAL A 137 9.18 -13.11 -3.35
CA VAL A 137 8.62 -12.04 -4.18
C VAL A 137 8.81 -10.69 -3.51
N VAL A 138 8.58 -10.56 -2.20
CA VAL A 138 8.83 -9.31 -1.47
C VAL A 138 10.28 -8.85 -1.65
N ASP A 139 11.22 -9.77 -1.48
CA ASP A 139 12.66 -9.49 -1.61
C ASP A 139 13.04 -9.15 -3.05
N ALA A 140 12.42 -9.79 -4.05
CA ALA A 140 12.65 -9.50 -5.46
C ALA A 140 12.16 -8.10 -5.86
N TYR A 141 11.03 -7.64 -5.32
CA TYR A 141 10.50 -6.30 -5.61
C TYR A 141 11.19 -5.19 -4.79
N SER A 142 11.78 -5.54 -3.65
CA SER A 142 12.61 -4.62 -2.89
C SER A 142 13.84 -4.20 -3.71
N GLY A 143 14.04 -2.89 -3.87
CA GLY A 143 15.21 -2.34 -4.57
C GLY A 143 15.03 -2.02 -6.07
N GLN A 144 14.03 -2.59 -6.75
CA GLN A 144 14.01 -2.64 -8.24
C GLN A 144 13.42 -1.40 -8.93
N GLY A 145 12.35 -0.82 -8.39
CA GLY A 145 11.71 0.40 -8.90
C GLY A 145 10.55 0.10 -9.84
N ALA A 146 9.58 1.02 -9.90
CA ALA A 146 8.39 0.85 -10.73
C ALA A 146 8.75 0.73 -12.22
N GLY A 147 8.18 -0.26 -12.91
CA GLY A 147 8.34 -0.46 -14.36
C GLY A 147 9.46 -1.40 -14.82
N HIS A 148 10.33 -1.87 -13.91
CA HIS A 148 11.34 -2.89 -14.25
C HIS A 148 10.84 -4.33 -14.09
N LEU A 149 9.85 -4.53 -13.23
CA LEU A 149 9.22 -5.82 -12.96
C LEU A 149 7.76 -5.80 -13.42
N ASP A 150 7.16 -6.99 -13.43
CA ASP A 150 5.74 -7.14 -13.73
C ASP A 150 4.86 -6.31 -12.78
N PRO A 151 3.66 -5.91 -13.22
CA PRO A 151 2.75 -5.15 -12.38
C PRO A 151 2.45 -5.91 -11.09
N HIS A 152 2.68 -5.27 -9.95
CA HIS A 152 2.43 -5.90 -8.65
C HIS A 152 2.15 -4.86 -7.57
N VAL A 153 1.39 -5.26 -6.54
CA VAL A 153 1.09 -4.40 -5.38
C VAL A 153 2.36 -4.01 -4.60
N PHE A 154 3.37 -4.89 -4.59
CA PHE A 154 4.67 -4.60 -3.98
C PHE A 154 5.48 -3.57 -4.75
N ALA A 155 5.37 -3.51 -6.08
CA ALA A 155 6.02 -2.45 -6.85
C ALA A 155 5.49 -1.06 -6.46
N VAL A 156 4.18 -0.96 -6.20
CA VAL A 156 3.54 0.29 -5.75
C VAL A 156 3.98 0.65 -4.33
N ALA A 157 4.07 -0.34 -3.43
CA ALA A 157 4.54 -0.12 -2.06
C ALA A 157 6.03 0.31 -2.05
N ASP A 158 6.86 -0.36 -2.85
CA ASP A 158 8.29 -0.06 -3.01
C ASP A 158 8.51 1.36 -3.56
N ASP A 159 7.76 1.73 -4.59
CA ASP A 159 7.84 3.07 -5.18
C ASP A 159 7.43 4.15 -4.19
N ALA A 160 6.32 3.96 -3.46
CA ALA A 160 5.92 4.86 -2.38
C ALA A 160 7.00 4.97 -1.28
N TYR A 161 7.58 3.84 -0.86
CA TYR A 161 8.67 3.85 0.13
C TYR A 161 9.88 4.64 -0.36
N ARG A 162 10.28 4.46 -1.61
CA ARG A 162 11.40 5.20 -2.21
C ARG A 162 11.11 6.68 -2.38
N GLN A 163 9.92 7.04 -2.86
CA GLN A 163 9.52 8.44 -3.01
C GLN A 163 9.52 9.14 -1.65
N MET A 164 9.00 8.49 -0.60
CA MET A 164 9.07 8.99 0.76
C MET A 164 10.52 9.28 1.20
N ALA A 165 11.44 8.34 0.96
CA ALA A 165 12.84 8.47 1.34
C ALA A 165 13.62 9.51 0.50
N ARG A 166 13.30 9.63 -0.79
CA ARG A 166 13.95 10.56 -1.73
C ARG A 166 13.49 11.99 -1.54
N ASP A 167 12.17 12.20 -1.46
CA ASP A 167 11.57 13.55 -1.43
C ASP A 167 11.36 14.07 0.00
N ALA A 168 11.58 13.22 1.01
CA ALA A 168 11.30 13.50 2.42
C ALA A 168 9.85 13.99 2.66
N ARG A 169 8.90 13.42 1.89
CA ARG A 169 7.46 13.74 1.97
C ARG A 169 6.64 12.53 2.33
N CYS A 170 5.60 12.74 3.13
CA CYS A 170 4.61 11.71 3.44
C CYS A 170 3.92 11.22 2.17
N GLN A 171 3.70 9.91 2.09
CA GLN A 171 3.08 9.25 0.94
C GLN A 171 1.71 8.68 1.33
N SER A 172 0.86 8.49 0.34
CA SER A 172 -0.45 7.87 0.53
C SER A 172 -0.71 6.83 -0.55
N ILE A 173 -1.25 5.68 -0.14
CA ILE A 173 -1.72 4.63 -1.04
C ILE A 173 -3.23 4.55 -0.88
N VAL A 174 -3.95 4.83 -1.97
CA VAL A 174 -5.41 4.82 -1.99
C VAL A 174 -5.89 3.53 -2.64
N VAL A 175 -6.68 2.73 -1.91
CA VAL A 175 -7.24 1.47 -2.41
C VAL A 175 -8.74 1.61 -2.63
N SER A 176 -9.17 1.59 -3.88
CA SER A 176 -10.56 1.79 -4.29
C SER A 176 -11.12 0.55 -4.99
N GLY A 177 -12.43 0.35 -4.89
CA GLY A 177 -13.13 -0.78 -5.54
C GLY A 177 -14.46 -1.12 -4.87
N GLU A 178 -15.26 -1.95 -5.54
CA GLU A 178 -16.55 -2.43 -5.02
C GLU A 178 -16.39 -3.33 -3.78
N SER A 179 -17.50 -3.60 -3.08
CA SER A 179 -17.50 -4.57 -1.99
C SER A 179 -17.05 -5.95 -2.51
N GLY A 180 -16.12 -6.60 -1.81
CA GLY A 180 -15.56 -7.89 -2.25
C GLY A 180 -14.51 -7.80 -3.38
N ALA A 181 -14.18 -6.60 -3.87
CA ALA A 181 -13.17 -6.44 -4.92
C ALA A 181 -11.76 -6.81 -4.46
N GLY A 182 -11.48 -6.91 -3.16
CA GLY A 182 -10.13 -7.26 -2.64
C GLY A 182 -9.35 -6.07 -2.05
N LYS A 183 -10.03 -4.97 -1.71
CA LYS A 183 -9.42 -3.79 -1.08
C LYS A 183 -8.64 -4.13 0.20
N THR A 184 -9.27 -4.85 1.13
CA THR A 184 -8.67 -5.27 2.41
C THR A 184 -7.45 -6.16 2.19
N VAL A 185 -7.56 -7.11 1.26
CA VAL A 185 -6.47 -8.02 0.90
C VAL A 185 -5.29 -7.24 0.34
N SER A 186 -5.54 -6.31 -0.59
CA SER A 186 -4.48 -5.48 -1.20
C SER A 186 -3.77 -4.62 -0.16
N ALA A 187 -4.53 -3.94 0.72
CA ALA A 187 -3.98 -3.14 1.81
C ALA A 187 -3.13 -3.97 2.78
N ARG A 188 -3.56 -5.20 3.11
CA ARG A 188 -2.79 -6.12 3.95
C ARG A 188 -1.43 -6.48 3.33
N HIS A 189 -1.39 -6.72 2.03
CA HIS A 189 -0.14 -7.02 1.33
C HIS A 189 0.82 -5.83 1.29
N VAL A 190 0.30 -4.62 1.05
CA VAL A 190 1.09 -3.37 1.16
C VAL A 190 1.69 -3.22 2.57
N MET A 191 0.89 -3.41 3.62
CA MET A 191 1.38 -3.32 5.00
C MET A 191 2.45 -4.35 5.30
N ARG A 192 2.27 -5.59 4.82
CA ARG A 192 3.27 -6.66 4.97
C ARG A 192 4.60 -6.30 4.29
N PHE A 193 4.53 -5.74 3.08
CA PHE A 193 5.72 -5.29 2.36
C PHE A 193 6.50 -4.23 3.16
N PHE A 194 5.83 -3.21 3.68
CA PHE A 194 6.49 -2.18 4.50
C PHE A 194 7.09 -2.74 5.78
N ALA A 195 6.44 -3.72 6.40
CA ALA A 195 6.95 -4.34 7.60
C ALA A 195 8.24 -5.15 7.33
N SER A 196 8.31 -5.83 6.18
CA SER A 196 9.48 -6.59 5.74
C SER A 196 10.65 -5.69 5.30
N VAL A 197 10.39 -4.65 4.50
CA VAL A 197 11.44 -3.76 3.95
C VAL A 197 11.86 -2.66 4.94
N GLY A 198 10.95 -2.20 5.78
CA GLY A 198 11.17 -1.11 6.73
C GLY A 198 12.05 -1.45 7.93
N GLY A 199 12.49 -2.70 8.08
CA GLY A 199 13.50 -3.09 9.08
C GLY A 199 13.11 -2.88 10.54
N GLY A 200 11.82 -2.72 10.86
CA GLY A 200 11.34 -2.65 12.22
C GLY A 200 11.53 -3.98 12.95
N HIS A 201 11.71 -3.95 14.27
CA HIS A 201 11.76 -5.17 15.11
C HIS A 201 10.71 -6.19 14.62
N ALA A 202 11.10 -7.47 14.49
CA ALA A 202 10.26 -8.56 13.97
C ALA A 202 8.82 -8.62 14.56
N HIS A 203 8.61 -8.05 15.75
CA HIS A 203 7.31 -7.95 16.41
C HIS A 203 6.38 -6.85 15.88
N MET A 204 6.87 -5.88 15.10
CA MET A 204 6.04 -4.76 14.60
C MET A 204 5.20 -5.19 13.40
N GLU A 205 5.76 -6.03 12.52
CA GLU A 205 5.00 -6.73 11.47
C GLU A 205 3.85 -7.53 12.08
N GLU A 206 4.18 -8.39 13.05
CA GLU A 206 3.21 -9.25 13.72
C GLU A 206 2.09 -8.44 14.39
N LYS A 207 2.44 -7.34 15.08
CA LYS A 207 1.45 -6.46 15.74
C LYS A 207 0.52 -5.75 14.75
N VAL A 208 1.06 -5.22 13.66
CA VAL A 208 0.24 -4.54 12.63
C VAL A 208 -0.69 -5.56 11.96
N LEU A 209 -0.17 -6.73 11.59
CA LEU A 209 -0.97 -7.78 10.96
C LEU A 209 -2.00 -8.40 11.94
N ALA A 210 -1.67 -8.52 13.23
CA ALA A 210 -2.58 -9.02 14.27
C ALA A 210 -3.73 -8.06 14.58
N SER A 211 -3.61 -6.77 14.22
CA SER A 211 -4.71 -5.81 14.39
C SER A 211 -5.82 -6.00 13.35
N ASN A 212 -5.52 -6.57 12.17
CA ASN A 212 -6.49 -6.71 11.08
C ASN A 212 -7.71 -7.56 11.46
N PRO A 213 -7.58 -8.78 12.05
CA PRO A 213 -8.74 -9.57 12.46
C PRO A 213 -9.64 -8.85 13.47
N VAL A 214 -9.07 -8.05 14.37
CA VAL A 214 -9.82 -7.28 15.37
C VAL A 214 -10.62 -6.18 14.67
N MET A 215 -9.98 -5.43 13.77
CA MET A 215 -10.65 -4.38 13.00
C MET A 215 -11.72 -4.95 12.07
N GLU A 216 -11.48 -6.10 11.45
CA GLU A 216 -12.46 -6.78 10.62
C GLU A 216 -13.66 -7.28 11.45
N ALA A 217 -13.42 -7.85 12.63
CA ALA A 217 -14.50 -8.33 13.51
C ALA A 217 -15.43 -7.21 14.00
N ILE A 218 -14.90 -5.99 14.19
CA ILE A 218 -15.67 -4.83 14.67
C ILE A 218 -16.26 -4.03 13.50
N GLY A 219 -15.53 -3.91 12.40
CA GLY A 219 -15.82 -2.98 11.31
C GLY A 219 -16.52 -3.58 10.11
N ASN A 220 -16.41 -4.90 9.86
CA ASN A 220 -17.04 -5.53 8.72
C ASN A 220 -18.40 -6.11 9.09
N ALA A 221 -19.44 -5.67 8.39
CA ALA A 221 -20.76 -6.29 8.43
C ALA A 221 -21.03 -7.03 7.12
N LYS A 222 -21.76 -8.15 7.21
CA LYS A 222 -22.27 -8.81 6.01
C LYS A 222 -23.29 -7.88 5.35
N THR A 223 -23.09 -7.61 4.06
CA THR A 223 -24.01 -6.88 3.19
C THR A 223 -24.72 -7.83 2.24
#